data_AF-A0A151HLZ8-F1
#
_entry.id   AF-A0A151HLZ8-F1
#
_cell.length_a   1.000
_cell.length_b   1.000
_cell.length_c   1.000
_cell.angle_alpha   90.00
_cell.angle_beta   90.00
_cell.angle_gamma   90.00
#
_symmetry.space_group_name_H-M   'P 1'
#
loop_
_entity.id
_entity.type
_entity.pdbx_description
1 polymer ?
#
loop_
_entity_poly.entity_id
_entity_poly.type
_entity_poly.pdbx_seq_one_letter_code
_entity_poly.pdbx_strand_id
1 'polypeptide(L)'
;TEKMIDNVVGLIQGALNRKSSHELLARVDPMGYFQEMAAIANMDLTTSYEELYRALLIDTPVGKYFQAFLTESGSQAAAHSAEHGGRSLAEVASIVSETDIELMRNSLKKGWLEDFYAFVQSLGGTTKEVMTHILKREADYRVLRLVVNSLSSNQQQQMDRQALYPSFGYLYPEGTDGLRKAWNDTTVRAALAPFSSYLNLYEQCKSFYVGQ
;
A
#
# COMPACT_ATOMS: atom_id res chain seq x y z
N THR A 1 10.03 4.73 9.35
CA THR A 1 9.60 3.48 8.68
C THR A 1 8.89 3.72 7.37
N GLU A 2 8.00 4.73 7.24
CA GLU A 2 7.34 4.98 5.94
C GLU A 2 8.33 5.23 4.78
N LYS A 3 9.34 6.07 4.98
CA LYS A 3 10.41 6.31 3.99
C LYS A 3 11.23 5.05 3.67
N MET A 4 11.38 4.16 4.65
CA MET A 4 12.04 2.88 4.46
C MET A 4 11.19 1.96 3.57
N ILE A 5 9.85 1.96 3.74
CA ILE A 5 8.94 1.25 2.83
C ILE A 5 9.06 1.79 1.40
N ASP A 6 9.05 3.12 1.23
CA ASP A 6 9.21 3.74 -0.08
C ASP A 6 10.53 3.36 -0.75
N ASN A 7 11.63 3.34 0.02
CA ASN A 7 12.93 2.90 -0.48
C ASN A 7 12.95 1.42 -0.82
N VAL A 8 12.44 0.52 0.04
CA VAL A 8 12.38 -0.93 -0.22
C VAL A 8 11.61 -1.19 -1.51
N VAL A 9 10.41 -0.64 -1.64
CA VAL A 9 9.57 -0.80 -2.84
C VAL A 9 10.25 -0.20 -4.06
N GLY A 10 10.86 0.98 -3.95
CA GLY A 10 11.56 1.63 -5.05
C GLY A 10 12.78 0.85 -5.54
N LEU A 11 13.54 0.25 -4.63
CA LEU A 11 14.67 -0.61 -4.95
C LEU A 11 14.22 -1.89 -5.64
N ILE A 12 13.15 -2.53 -5.14
CA ILE A 12 12.53 -3.71 -5.77
C ILE A 12 12.08 -3.38 -7.19
N GLN A 13 11.33 -2.29 -7.37
CA GLN A 13 10.86 -1.85 -8.69
C GLN A 13 12.02 -1.53 -9.65
N GLY A 14 13.07 -0.91 -9.11
CA GLY A 14 14.28 -0.58 -9.83
C GLY A 14 15.05 -1.81 -10.35
N ALA A 15 15.24 -2.79 -9.47
CA ALA A 15 15.92 -4.04 -9.78
C ALA A 15 15.13 -4.86 -10.82
N LEU A 16 13.80 -4.92 -10.70
CA LEU A 16 12.93 -5.55 -11.70
C LEU A 16 13.04 -4.89 -13.08
N ASN A 17 13.15 -3.56 -13.10
CA ASN A 17 13.39 -2.78 -14.32
C ASN A 17 14.85 -2.78 -14.78
N ARG A 18 15.72 -3.62 -14.20
CA ARG A 18 17.15 -3.78 -14.54
C ARG A 18 17.94 -2.48 -14.52
N LYS A 19 17.57 -1.56 -13.62
CA LYS A 19 18.34 -0.31 -13.43
C LYS A 19 19.64 -0.61 -12.69
N SER A 20 20.66 0.20 -12.96
CA SER A 20 21.95 0.06 -12.27
C SER A 20 21.82 0.35 -10.78
N SER A 21 22.54 -0.40 -9.94
CA SER A 21 22.52 -0.20 -8.49
C SER A 21 22.95 1.21 -8.08
N HIS A 22 23.88 1.82 -8.83
CA HIS A 22 24.28 3.22 -8.61
C HIS A 22 23.12 4.21 -8.84
N GLU A 23 22.34 4.06 -9.91
CA GLU A 23 21.16 4.91 -10.14
C GLU A 23 20.10 4.74 -9.05
N LEU A 24 19.88 3.50 -8.60
CA LEU A 24 18.90 3.19 -7.57
C LEU A 24 19.28 3.78 -6.22
N LEU A 25 20.53 3.59 -5.79
CA LEU A 25 21.04 4.12 -4.53
C LEU A 25 21.12 5.65 -4.53
N ALA A 26 21.29 6.31 -5.69
CA ALA A 26 21.26 7.77 -5.78
C ALA A 26 19.87 8.37 -5.55
N ARG A 27 18.79 7.57 -5.64
CA ARG A 27 17.39 8.03 -5.52
C ARG A 27 16.74 7.69 -4.19
N VAL A 28 17.44 7.01 -3.28
CA VAL A 28 16.87 6.64 -1.97
C VAL A 28 16.73 7.86 -1.07
N ASP A 29 15.65 7.89 -0.28
CA ASP A 29 15.43 8.91 0.73
C ASP A 29 16.34 8.65 1.95
N PRO A 30 17.18 9.61 2.38
CA PRO A 30 18.09 9.44 3.51
C PRO A 30 17.39 9.06 4.82
N MET A 31 16.13 9.48 5.03
CA MET A 31 15.37 9.15 6.24
C MET A 31 14.87 7.70 6.26
N GLY A 32 14.94 7.01 5.12
CA GLY A 32 14.58 5.60 4.99
C GLY A 32 15.79 4.68 4.81
N TYR A 33 17.01 5.15 5.06
CA TYR A 33 18.25 4.39 4.87
C TYR A 33 18.34 3.15 5.78
N PHE A 34 18.88 2.05 5.25
CA PHE A 34 19.28 0.86 6.00
C PHE A 34 20.43 0.14 5.27
N GLN A 35 21.18 -0.69 5.99
CA GLN A 35 22.46 -1.23 5.52
C GLN A 35 22.31 -2.17 4.31
N GLU A 36 21.22 -2.90 4.24
CA GLU A 36 20.95 -3.94 3.24
C GLU A 36 20.48 -3.37 1.89
N MET A 37 20.33 -2.05 1.76
CA MET A 37 19.88 -1.40 0.51
C MET A 37 20.70 -1.78 -0.72
N ALA A 38 22.03 -1.81 -0.58
CA ALA A 38 22.92 -2.15 -1.68
C ALA A 38 22.77 -3.61 -2.11
N ALA A 39 22.44 -4.51 -1.18
CA ALA A 39 22.18 -5.91 -1.49
C ALA A 39 20.89 -6.04 -2.31
N ILE A 40 19.81 -5.34 -1.93
CA ILE A 40 18.55 -5.33 -2.68
C ILE A 40 18.76 -4.77 -4.09
N ALA A 41 19.53 -3.69 -4.23
CA ALA A 41 19.79 -3.04 -5.51
C ALA A 41 20.59 -3.91 -6.51
N ASN A 42 21.33 -4.91 -6.02
CA ASN A 42 22.13 -5.83 -6.85
C ASN A 42 21.50 -7.23 -6.96
N MET A 43 20.33 -7.45 -6.36
CA MET A 43 19.66 -8.74 -6.34
C MET A 43 18.90 -8.99 -7.66
N ASP A 44 18.99 -10.21 -8.18
CA ASP A 44 18.15 -10.66 -9.30
C ASP A 44 16.78 -11.11 -8.75
N LEU A 45 15.81 -10.20 -8.76
CA LEU A 45 14.46 -10.41 -8.21
C LEU A 45 13.52 -11.17 -9.16
N THR A 46 14.02 -11.76 -10.24
CA THR A 46 13.19 -12.50 -11.21
C THR A 46 12.63 -13.82 -10.67
N THR A 47 13.07 -14.27 -9.49
CA THR A 47 12.81 -15.63 -9.00
C THR A 47 11.98 -15.73 -7.71
N SER A 48 12.10 -14.83 -6.71
CA SER A 48 11.19 -14.82 -5.54
C SER A 48 11.36 -13.63 -4.57
N TYR A 49 10.25 -12.99 -4.17
CA TYR A 49 10.24 -12.03 -3.04
C TYR A 49 10.46 -12.71 -1.68
N GLU A 50 10.27 -14.03 -1.56
CA GLU A 50 10.45 -14.76 -0.31
C GLU A 50 11.92 -14.85 0.08
N GLU A 51 12.81 -15.01 -0.89
CA GLU A 51 14.26 -14.98 -0.67
C GLU A 51 14.72 -13.58 -0.26
N LEU A 52 14.20 -12.55 -0.92
CA LEU A 52 14.42 -11.15 -0.54
C LEU A 52 14.01 -10.91 0.92
N TYR A 53 12.82 -11.39 1.29
CA TYR A 53 12.33 -11.26 2.65
C TYR A 53 13.25 -11.95 3.65
N ARG A 54 13.55 -13.24 3.44
CA ARG A 54 14.36 -14.06 4.35
C ARG A 54 15.80 -13.58 4.48
N ALA A 55 16.38 -13.06 3.40
CA ALA A 55 17.79 -12.66 3.38
C ALA A 55 18.02 -11.22 3.85
N LEU A 56 17.12 -10.28 3.52
CA LEU A 56 17.40 -8.84 3.63
C LEU A 56 16.38 -8.04 4.43
N LEU A 57 15.14 -8.53 4.61
CA LEU A 57 14.07 -7.75 5.24
C LEU A 57 13.63 -8.29 6.60
N ILE A 58 13.93 -9.55 6.94
CA ILE A 58 13.45 -10.21 8.17
C ILE A 58 13.82 -9.46 9.45
N ASP A 59 15.05 -8.94 9.52
CA ASP A 59 15.56 -8.20 10.68
C ASP A 59 15.25 -6.70 10.63
N THR A 60 14.54 -6.25 9.59
CA THR A 60 14.19 -4.84 9.43
C THR A 60 12.82 -4.52 10.04
N PRO A 61 12.57 -3.27 10.48
CA PRO A 61 11.24 -2.85 10.94
C PRO A 61 10.13 -3.00 9.89
N VAL A 62 10.49 -3.07 8.60
CA VAL A 62 9.55 -3.28 7.48
C VAL A 62 9.20 -4.76 7.30
N GLY A 63 10.08 -5.68 7.74
CA GLY A 63 9.95 -7.11 7.54
C GLY A 63 8.61 -7.68 7.98
N LYS A 64 8.11 -7.28 9.17
CA LYS A 64 6.82 -7.75 9.68
C LYS A 64 5.63 -7.43 8.76
N TYR A 65 5.63 -6.26 8.11
CA TYR A 65 4.56 -5.90 7.18
C TYR A 65 4.73 -6.63 5.83
N PHE A 66 5.98 -6.88 5.42
CA PHE A 66 6.29 -7.64 4.22
C PHE A 66 5.87 -9.10 4.35
N GLN A 67 6.10 -9.70 5.51
CA GLN A 67 5.64 -11.04 5.83
C GLN A 67 4.11 -11.14 5.78
N ALA A 68 3.40 -10.16 6.35
CA ALA A 68 1.94 -10.10 6.32
C ALA A 68 1.44 -10.04 4.87
N PHE A 69 2.03 -9.18 4.03
CA PHE A 69 1.73 -9.10 2.61
C PHE A 69 1.93 -10.45 1.88
N LEU A 70 3.09 -11.09 2.05
CA LEU A 70 3.37 -12.39 1.42
C LEU A 70 2.35 -13.47 1.84
N THR A 71 1.93 -13.47 3.11
CA THR A 71 0.94 -14.40 3.63
C THR A 71 -0.44 -14.17 3.01
N GLU A 72 -0.86 -12.90 2.92
CA GLU A 72 -2.13 -12.51 2.31
C GLU A 72 -2.16 -12.85 0.81
N SER A 73 -1.11 -12.49 0.07
CA SER A 73 -0.99 -12.78 -1.36
C SER A 73 -0.92 -14.29 -1.66
N GLY A 74 -0.20 -15.06 -0.84
CA GLY A 74 -0.12 -16.51 -0.97
C GLY A 74 -1.47 -17.21 -0.72
N SER A 75 -2.24 -16.71 0.25
CA SER A 75 -3.59 -17.25 0.54
C SER A 75 -4.59 -17.01 -0.60
N GLN A 76 -4.50 -15.85 -1.27
CA GLN A 76 -5.33 -15.52 -2.43
C GLN A 76 -4.97 -16.39 -3.64
N ALA A 77 -3.68 -16.64 -3.87
CA ALA A 77 -3.22 -17.55 -4.92
C ALA A 77 -3.71 -18.99 -4.68
N ALA A 78 -3.69 -19.47 -3.44
CA ALA A 78 -4.19 -20.79 -3.06
C ALA A 78 -5.72 -20.92 -3.26
N ALA A 79 -6.50 -19.88 -2.94
CA ALA A 79 -7.94 -19.86 -3.15
C ALA A 79 -8.31 -19.92 -4.65
N HIS A 80 -7.60 -19.19 -5.51
CA HIS A 80 -7.80 -19.23 -6.96
C HIS A 80 -7.32 -20.54 -7.62
N SER A 81 -6.37 -21.24 -7.01
CA SER A 81 -5.86 -22.54 -7.50
C SER A 81 -6.82 -23.71 -7.26
N ALA A 82 -7.76 -23.56 -6.33
CA ALA A 82 -8.75 -24.60 -6.01
C ALA A 82 -9.91 -24.66 -7.04
N GLU A 83 -10.16 -23.58 -7.79
CA GLU A 83 -11.27 -23.51 -8.76
C GLU A 83 -10.85 -23.79 -10.22
N HIS A 84 -9.58 -23.60 -10.57
CA HIS A 84 -9.07 -23.87 -11.92
C HIS A 84 -7.85 -24.77 -11.83
N GLY A 85 -8.04 -26.04 -12.18
CA GLY A 85 -7.08 -27.13 -11.99
C GLY A 85 -5.62 -26.75 -12.27
N GLY A 86 -4.81 -26.82 -11.21
CA GLY A 86 -3.36 -27.01 -11.26
C GLY A 86 -2.58 -25.94 -12.03
N ARG A 87 -2.60 -24.69 -11.58
CA ARG A 87 -1.53 -23.75 -11.95
C ARG A 87 -0.23 -24.12 -11.25
N SER A 88 0.86 -24.20 -12.01
CA SER A 88 2.17 -24.65 -11.53
C SER A 88 2.82 -23.60 -10.62
N LEU A 89 3.67 -24.07 -9.70
CA LEU A 89 4.51 -23.23 -8.82
C LEU A 89 5.37 -22.21 -9.60
N ALA A 90 5.67 -22.48 -10.87
CA ALA A 90 6.42 -21.59 -11.76
C ALA A 90 5.58 -20.40 -12.29
N GLU A 91 4.25 -20.47 -12.21
CA GLU A 91 3.35 -19.36 -12.56
C GLU A 91 3.09 -18.45 -11.35
N VAL A 92 3.35 -18.90 -10.13
CA VAL A 92 3.41 -18.05 -8.92
C VAL A 92 4.63 -17.11 -8.97
N ALA A 93 5.68 -17.49 -9.71
CA ALA A 93 6.80 -16.61 -10.05
C ALA A 93 6.42 -15.52 -11.09
N SER A 94 5.21 -15.54 -11.66
CA SER A 94 4.72 -14.53 -12.62
C SER A 94 4.04 -13.30 -11.98
N ILE A 95 3.98 -13.23 -10.64
CA ILE A 95 3.46 -12.07 -9.87
C ILE A 95 4.51 -10.95 -9.81
N VAL A 96 5.05 -10.60 -10.98
CA VAL A 96 6.06 -9.56 -11.14
C VAL A 96 5.51 -8.53 -12.12
N SER A 97 4.30 -8.06 -11.86
CA SER A 97 3.75 -6.92 -12.57
C SER A 97 3.97 -5.63 -11.78
N GLU A 98 4.04 -4.49 -12.48
CA GLU A 98 4.11 -3.18 -11.84
C GLU A 98 2.91 -2.93 -10.90
N THR A 99 1.77 -3.56 -11.20
CA THR A 99 0.56 -3.54 -10.36
C THR A 99 0.79 -4.18 -8.99
N ASP A 100 1.57 -5.26 -8.93
CA ASP A 100 1.85 -6.00 -7.69
C ASP A 100 2.76 -5.21 -6.76
N ILE A 101 3.65 -4.39 -7.33
CA ILE A 101 4.56 -3.52 -6.58
C ILE A 101 3.80 -2.35 -5.93
N GLU A 102 2.84 -1.77 -6.66
CA GLU A 102 1.98 -0.73 -6.09
C GLU A 102 1.03 -1.31 -5.03
N LEU A 103 0.51 -2.53 -5.26
CA LEU A 103 -0.26 -3.25 -4.25
C LEU A 103 0.58 -3.50 -2.98
N MET A 104 1.82 -3.98 -3.15
CA MET A 104 2.77 -4.18 -2.06
C MET A 104 3.02 -2.88 -1.30
N ARG A 105 3.31 -1.76 -1.98
CA ARG A 105 3.47 -0.44 -1.36
C ARG A 105 2.26 -0.08 -0.49
N ASN A 106 1.07 -0.28 -1.03
CA ASN A 106 -0.18 0.05 -0.36
C ASN A 106 -0.54 -0.92 0.76
N SER A 107 -0.13 -2.19 0.72
CA SER A 107 -0.29 -3.11 1.85
C SER A 107 0.70 -2.77 2.97
N LEU A 108 1.99 -2.63 2.66
CA LEU A 108 3.04 -2.31 3.62
C LEU A 108 2.76 -1.02 4.38
N LYS A 109 2.43 0.05 3.64
CA LYS A 109 2.12 1.34 4.27
C LYS A 109 0.83 1.25 5.10
N LYS A 110 -0.12 0.36 4.80
CA LYS A 110 -1.37 0.21 5.57
C LYS A 110 -1.02 -0.39 6.92
N GLY A 111 -0.30 -1.52 6.91
CA GLY A 111 0.14 -2.20 8.13
C GLY A 111 0.97 -1.28 9.03
N TRP A 112 1.88 -0.50 8.45
CA TRP A 112 2.64 0.50 9.21
C TRP A 112 1.75 1.56 9.86
N LEU A 113 0.78 2.09 9.12
CA LEU A 113 -0.08 3.17 9.60
C LEU A 113 -0.99 2.70 10.75
N GLU A 114 -1.53 1.47 10.66
CA GLU A 114 -2.33 0.85 11.72
C GLU A 114 -1.51 0.55 12.98
N ASP A 115 -0.30 0.03 12.81
CA ASP A 115 0.62 -0.25 13.91
C ASP A 115 1.10 1.04 14.60
N PHE A 116 1.40 2.09 13.83
CA PHE A 116 1.78 3.39 14.39
C PHE A 116 0.61 4.05 15.14
N TYR A 117 -0.61 3.90 14.64
CA TYR A 117 -1.80 4.32 15.36
C TYR A 117 -1.94 3.59 16.70
N ALA A 118 -1.81 2.25 16.71
CA ALA A 118 -1.84 1.46 17.94
C ALA A 118 -0.75 1.88 18.94
N PHE A 119 0.47 2.15 18.46
CA PHE A 119 1.55 2.68 19.29
C PHE A 119 1.18 4.04 19.92
N VAL A 120 0.68 4.99 19.13
CA VAL A 120 0.24 6.31 19.65
C VAL A 120 -0.84 6.17 20.70
N GLN A 121 -1.74 5.19 20.57
CA GLN A 121 -2.77 4.93 21.57
C GLN A 121 -2.21 4.47 22.92
N SER A 122 -1.04 3.82 22.92
CA SER A 122 -0.35 3.37 24.15
C SER A 122 0.35 4.49 24.92
N LEU A 123 0.72 5.61 24.27
CA LEU A 123 1.49 6.70 24.89
C LEU A 123 0.66 7.60 25.81
N GLY A 124 -0.63 7.78 25.54
CA GLY A 124 -1.51 8.64 26.32
C GLY A 124 -1.22 10.15 26.21
N GLY A 125 -1.96 10.94 27.00
CA GLY A 125 -1.80 12.39 27.13
C GLY A 125 -2.02 13.19 25.84
N THR A 126 -1.44 14.39 25.79
CA THR A 126 -1.54 15.31 24.65
C THR A 126 -0.97 14.71 23.36
N THR A 127 0.08 13.88 23.47
CA THR A 127 0.66 13.18 22.32
C THR A 127 -0.38 12.31 21.64
N LYS A 128 -1.12 11.51 22.42
CA LYS A 128 -2.21 10.68 21.89
C LYS A 128 -3.28 11.53 21.21
N GLU A 129 -3.74 12.60 21.85
CA GLU A 129 -4.81 13.45 21.32
C GLU A 129 -4.43 14.06 19.98
N VAL A 130 -3.30 14.77 19.93
CA VAL A 130 -2.85 15.47 18.72
C VAL A 130 -2.49 14.49 17.61
N MET A 131 -1.67 13.46 17.90
CA MET A 131 -1.25 12.49 16.89
C MET A 131 -2.42 11.65 16.37
N THR A 132 -3.41 11.31 17.20
CA THR A 132 -4.62 10.61 16.75
C THR A 132 -5.34 11.39 15.66
N HIS A 133 -5.50 12.71 15.82
CA HIS A 133 -6.16 13.54 14.83
C HIS A 133 -5.38 13.60 13.50
N ILE A 134 -4.05 13.69 13.58
CA ILE A 134 -3.16 13.69 12.40
C ILE A 134 -3.26 12.35 11.67
N LEU A 135 -3.12 11.24 12.39
CA LEU A 135 -3.12 9.90 11.79
C LEU A 135 -4.47 9.53 11.19
N LYS A 136 -5.59 9.91 11.84
CA LYS A 136 -6.92 9.68 11.26
C LYS A 136 -7.07 10.38 9.91
N ARG A 137 -6.57 11.61 9.81
CA ARG A 137 -6.61 12.37 8.55
C ARG A 137 -5.71 11.75 7.49
N GLU A 138 -4.53 11.29 7.86
CA GLU A 138 -3.62 10.58 6.95
C GLU A 138 -4.26 9.28 6.42
N ALA A 139 -4.92 8.52 7.29
CA ALA A 139 -5.66 7.31 6.89
C ALA A 139 -6.78 7.64 5.89
N ASP A 140 -7.58 8.67 6.15
CA ASP A 140 -8.65 9.09 5.24
C ASP A 140 -8.12 9.59 3.88
N TYR A 141 -7.02 10.36 3.87
CA TYR A 141 -6.37 10.82 2.63
C TYR A 141 -5.87 9.67 1.78
N ARG A 142 -5.32 8.64 2.43
CA ARG A 142 -4.89 7.43 1.75
C ARG A 142 -6.08 6.69 1.13
N VAL A 143 -7.19 6.54 1.84
CA VAL A 143 -8.41 5.92 1.29
C VAL A 143 -8.88 6.68 0.05
N LEU A 144 -8.95 8.02 0.14
CA LEU A 144 -9.36 8.85 -0.99
C LEU A 144 -8.42 8.72 -2.18
N ARG A 145 -7.11 8.68 -1.96
CA ARG A 145 -6.10 8.49 -3.00
C ARG A 145 -6.26 7.14 -3.70
N LEU A 146 -6.48 6.07 -2.93
CA LEU A 146 -6.74 4.74 -3.47
C LEU A 146 -8.02 4.72 -4.32
N VAL A 147 -9.09 5.35 -3.82
CA VAL A 147 -10.35 5.46 -4.56
C VAL A 147 -10.13 6.18 -5.89
N VAL A 148 -9.56 7.40 -5.87
CA VAL A 148 -9.33 8.21 -7.08
C VAL A 148 -8.48 7.46 -8.11
N ASN A 149 -7.35 6.88 -7.69
CA ASN A 149 -6.50 6.13 -8.60
C ASN A 149 -7.20 4.89 -9.18
N SER A 150 -8.09 4.25 -8.40
CA SER A 150 -8.83 3.07 -8.84
C SER A 150 -10.05 3.38 -9.72
N LEU A 151 -10.53 4.64 -9.78
CA LEU A 151 -11.67 5.00 -10.62
C LEU A 151 -11.36 4.86 -12.12
N SER A 152 -10.09 5.07 -12.50
CA SER A 152 -9.59 4.91 -13.87
C SER A 152 -9.22 3.45 -14.19
N SER A 153 -9.34 2.55 -13.22
CA SER A 153 -8.88 1.17 -13.27
C SER A 153 -10.01 0.15 -13.45
N ASN A 154 -9.65 -1.08 -13.82
CA ASN A 154 -10.57 -2.19 -14.05
C ASN A 154 -11.37 -2.57 -12.79
N GLN A 155 -12.58 -3.12 -12.97
CA GLN A 155 -13.51 -3.48 -11.90
C GLN A 155 -12.91 -4.43 -10.84
N GLN A 156 -12.02 -5.33 -11.24
CA GLN A 156 -11.32 -6.22 -10.29
C GLN A 156 -10.44 -5.43 -9.30
N GLN A 157 -9.66 -4.46 -9.79
CA GLN A 157 -8.82 -3.59 -8.94
C GLN A 157 -9.66 -2.73 -7.99
N GLN A 158 -10.90 -2.40 -8.40
CA GLN A 158 -11.86 -1.71 -7.55
C GLN A 158 -12.40 -2.58 -6.40
N MET A 159 -12.44 -3.89 -6.58
CA MET A 159 -12.81 -4.84 -5.52
C MET A 159 -11.64 -5.11 -4.57
N ASP A 160 -10.44 -5.29 -5.13
CA ASP A 160 -9.24 -5.65 -4.38
C ASP A 160 -8.74 -4.50 -3.48
N ARG A 161 -9.06 -3.23 -3.82
CA ARG A 161 -8.70 -2.07 -3.00
C ARG A 161 -9.30 -2.10 -1.59
N GLN A 162 -10.37 -2.87 -1.35
CA GLN A 162 -11.00 -2.97 -0.03
C GLN A 162 -9.99 -3.45 1.02
N ALA A 163 -9.11 -4.39 0.66
CA ALA A 163 -8.10 -4.92 1.57
C ALA A 163 -7.04 -3.87 1.95
N LEU A 164 -6.92 -2.79 1.18
CA LEU A 164 -5.90 -1.74 1.35
C LEU A 164 -6.37 -0.56 2.21
N TYR A 165 -7.64 -0.54 2.63
CA TYR A 165 -8.16 0.51 3.50
C TYR A 165 -7.65 0.32 4.92
N PRO A 166 -7.11 1.37 5.56
CA PRO A 166 -6.83 1.36 6.99
C PRO A 166 -8.11 1.17 7.80
N SER A 167 -8.02 0.48 8.93
CA SER A 167 -9.13 0.15 9.81
C SER A 167 -9.44 1.26 10.82
N PHE A 168 -9.08 2.51 10.50
CA PHE A 168 -9.29 3.69 11.34
C PHE A 168 -9.31 4.96 10.49
N GLY A 169 -9.86 6.05 11.03
CA GLY A 169 -10.03 7.31 10.32
C GLY A 169 -11.26 8.05 10.83
N TYR A 170 -11.63 9.16 10.19
CA TYR A 170 -12.97 9.74 10.36
C TYR A 170 -13.97 9.15 9.36
N LEU A 171 -13.48 8.63 8.22
CA LEU A 171 -14.33 7.95 7.25
C LEU A 171 -14.61 6.50 7.65
N TYR A 172 -13.83 5.91 8.54
CA TYR A 172 -14.05 4.54 9.01
C TYR A 172 -15.11 4.49 10.13
N PRO A 173 -16.10 3.57 10.09
CA PRO A 173 -16.35 2.56 9.06
C PRO A 173 -17.32 3.00 7.96
N GLU A 174 -18.24 3.94 8.24
CA GLU A 174 -19.38 4.23 7.37
C GLU A 174 -18.98 4.84 6.01
N GLY A 175 -18.12 5.86 6.03
CA GLY A 175 -17.58 6.48 4.82
C GLY A 175 -16.76 5.50 3.99
N THR A 176 -15.94 4.67 4.63
CA THR A 176 -15.15 3.63 3.94
C THR A 176 -16.03 2.56 3.30
N ASP A 177 -17.17 2.18 3.90
CA ASP A 177 -18.11 1.23 3.29
C ASP A 177 -18.85 1.84 2.07
N GLY A 178 -19.18 3.12 2.15
CA GLY A 178 -19.71 3.86 1.00
C GLY A 178 -18.70 3.94 -0.15
N LEU A 179 -17.46 4.32 0.16
CA LEU A 179 -16.36 4.42 -0.80
C LEU A 179 -15.98 3.07 -1.42
N ARG A 180 -16.11 1.98 -0.65
CA ARG A 180 -15.91 0.62 -1.17
C ARG A 180 -16.81 0.33 -2.36
N LYS A 181 -18.08 0.74 -2.30
CA LYS A 181 -19.10 0.51 -3.34
C LYS A 181 -19.03 1.53 -4.48
N ALA A 182 -18.17 2.53 -4.38
CA ALA A 182 -18.09 3.60 -5.35
C ALA A 182 -17.32 3.17 -6.61
N TRP A 183 -17.93 3.33 -7.78
CA TRP A 183 -17.35 2.96 -9.08
C TRP A 183 -17.25 4.14 -10.04
N ASN A 184 -17.83 5.28 -9.69
CA ASN A 184 -17.76 6.53 -10.43
C ASN A 184 -17.80 7.74 -9.50
N ASP A 185 -17.51 8.92 -10.05
CA ASP A 185 -17.54 10.21 -9.35
C ASP A 185 -18.85 10.46 -8.57
N THR A 186 -20.00 10.19 -9.18
CA THR A 186 -21.31 10.37 -8.55
C THR A 186 -21.45 9.53 -7.28
N THR A 187 -21.00 8.28 -7.31
CA THR A 187 -21.04 7.37 -6.16
C THR A 187 -20.03 7.75 -5.08
N VAL A 188 -18.86 8.28 -5.45
CA VAL A 188 -17.88 8.81 -4.48
C VAL A 188 -18.43 10.04 -3.77
N ARG A 189 -19.04 10.98 -4.52
CA ARG A 189 -19.70 12.16 -3.95
C ARG A 189 -20.83 11.77 -3.00
N ALA A 190 -21.64 10.78 -3.38
CA ALA A 190 -22.72 10.28 -2.52
C ALA A 190 -22.17 9.68 -1.22
N ALA A 191 -21.08 8.91 -1.27
CA ALA A 191 -20.42 8.35 -0.10
C ALA A 191 -19.81 9.44 0.83
N LEU A 192 -19.33 10.54 0.25
CA LEU A 192 -18.73 11.65 0.99
C LEU A 192 -19.72 12.74 1.42
N ALA A 193 -20.99 12.69 0.98
CA ALA A 193 -22.01 13.68 1.32
C ALA A 193 -22.18 13.95 2.82
N PRO A 194 -22.13 12.94 3.72
CA PRO A 194 -22.18 13.17 5.17
C PRO A 194 -20.94 13.89 5.73
N PHE A 195 -19.83 13.90 4.98
CA PHE A 195 -18.52 14.35 5.41
C PHE A 195 -18.10 15.62 4.64
N SER A 196 -18.73 16.77 4.95
CA SER A 196 -18.60 18.00 4.15
C SER A 196 -17.16 18.48 3.94
N SER A 197 -16.27 18.31 4.93
CA SER A 197 -14.85 18.65 4.79
C SER A 197 -14.13 17.80 3.75
N TYR A 198 -14.42 16.50 3.71
CA TYR A 198 -13.83 15.55 2.76
C TYR A 198 -14.44 15.68 1.37
N LEU A 199 -15.74 15.98 1.28
CA LEU A 199 -16.39 16.30 0.02
C LEU A 199 -15.78 17.54 -0.63
N ASN A 200 -15.62 18.64 0.13
CA ASN A 200 -14.98 19.85 -0.39
C ASN A 200 -13.54 19.60 -0.85
N LEU A 201 -12.78 18.80 -0.10
CA LEU A 201 -11.44 18.40 -0.50
C LEU A 201 -11.46 17.60 -1.80
N TYR A 202 -12.38 16.63 -1.92
CA TYR A 202 -12.52 15.82 -3.13
C TYR A 202 -12.82 16.69 -4.36
N GLU A 203 -13.76 17.65 -4.24
CA GLU A 203 -14.09 18.58 -5.33
C GLU A 203 -12.88 19.44 -5.76
N GLN A 204 -12.11 19.94 -4.79
CA GLN A 204 -10.91 20.73 -5.08
C GLN A 204 -9.82 19.91 -5.75
N CYS A 205 -9.64 18.66 -5.34
CA CYS A 205 -8.61 17.79 -5.91
C CYS A 205 -9.03 17.22 -7.28
N LYS A 206 -10.33 17.01 -7.52
CA LYS A 206 -10.84 16.43 -8.77
C LYS A 206 -10.40 17.20 -10.02
N SER A 207 -10.31 18.53 -9.95
CA SER A 207 -9.88 19.35 -11.09
C SER A 207 -8.47 18.98 -11.58
N PHE A 208 -7.63 18.41 -10.72
CA PHE A 208 -6.26 17.99 -11.06
C PHE A 208 -6.20 16.57 -11.65
N TYR A 209 -7.23 15.74 -11.44
CA TYR A 209 -7.23 14.33 -11.86
C TYR A 209 -8.09 14.06 -13.10
N VAL A 210 -9.09 14.91 -13.40
CA VAL A 210 -9.95 14.76 -14.60
C VAL A 210 -9.39 15.50 -15.82
N GLY A 211 -8.32 16.28 -15.63
CA GLY A 211 -7.72 17.15 -16.66
C GLY A 211 -6.39 16.68 -17.27
N GLN A 212 -5.98 15.41 -17.10
CA GLN A 212 -4.83 14.82 -17.80
C GLN A 212 -5.26 13.66 -18.69
#